data_AF-A0A378XED8-F1
#
_entry.id   AF-A0A378XED8-F1
#
_cell.length_a   1.000
_cell.length_b   1.000
_cell.length_c   1.000
_cell.angle_alpha   90.00
_cell.angle_beta   90.00
_cell.angle_gamma   90.00
#
_symmetry.space_group_name_H-M   'P 1'
#
loop_
_entity.id
_entity.type
_entity.pdbx_description
1 polymer ?
#
loop_
_entity_poly.entity_id
_entity_poly.type
_entity_poly.pdbx_seq_one_letter_code
_entity_poly.pdbx_strand_id
1 'polypeptide(L)'
;MYGAPIRIAFFDDRIEIKNLGTLVPGMTVDAMKRVVYKLCNRVIARIFRELNLIAQWGSGVSRIFREAEIRKLVDQDIIEMTLPDKPNSRLQKYRISAQGHSFITELLRT
;
A
#
# COMPACT_ATOMS: atom_id res chain seq x y z
N MET A 1 -22.96 -23.74 8.49
CA MET A 1 -22.96 -22.26 8.36
C MET A 1 -22.06 -21.89 7.19
N TYR A 2 -22.61 -21.38 6.10
CA TYR A 2 -21.79 -20.87 5.00
C TYR A 2 -21.16 -19.54 5.43
N GLY A 3 -19.83 -19.42 5.31
CA GLY A 3 -19.15 -18.15 5.53
C GLY A 3 -19.67 -17.11 4.54
N ALA A 4 -19.79 -15.86 4.98
CA ALA A 4 -20.19 -14.80 4.07
C ALA A 4 -19.06 -14.56 3.04
N PRO A 5 -19.38 -14.41 1.74
CA PRO A 5 -18.38 -14.27 0.70
C PRO A 5 -17.66 -12.93 0.81
N ILE A 6 -16.37 -12.92 0.46
CA ILE A 6 -15.64 -11.68 0.17
C ILE A 6 -16.24 -11.09 -1.10
N ARG A 7 -16.69 -9.84 -1.05
CA ARG A 7 -17.26 -9.14 -2.19
C ARG A 7 -16.21 -8.20 -2.79
N ILE A 8 -16.03 -8.27 -4.09
CA ILE A 8 -15.13 -7.40 -4.85
C ILE A 8 -15.99 -6.64 -5.87
N ALA A 9 -15.91 -5.32 -5.87
CA ALA A 9 -16.60 -4.46 -6.82
C ALA A 9 -15.59 -3.55 -7.53
N PHE A 10 -15.76 -3.40 -8.85
CA PHE A 10 -14.95 -2.56 -9.70
C PHE A 10 -15.75 -1.31 -10.09
N PHE A 11 -15.10 -0.16 -10.03
CA PHE A 11 -15.61 1.14 -10.47
C PHE A 11 -14.58 1.77 -11.39
N ASP A 12 -14.95 2.89 -12.03
CA ASP A 12 -14.06 3.61 -12.94
C ASP A 12 -12.78 4.12 -12.23
N ASP A 13 -12.89 4.47 -10.95
CA ASP A 13 -11.83 5.10 -10.17
C ASP A 13 -11.29 4.26 -9.00
N ARG A 14 -11.91 3.11 -8.69
CA ARG A 14 -11.53 2.30 -7.52
C ARG A 14 -11.97 0.84 -7.59
N ILE A 15 -11.34 0.04 -6.73
CA ILE A 15 -11.77 -1.32 -6.42
C ILE A 15 -12.18 -1.37 -4.95
N GLU A 16 -13.39 -1.84 -4.66
CA GLU A 16 -13.87 -2.07 -3.29
C GLU A 16 -13.81 -3.55 -2.93
N ILE A 17 -13.07 -3.87 -1.85
CA ILE A 17 -12.99 -5.22 -1.29
C ILE A 17 -13.72 -5.20 0.07
N LYS A 18 -14.85 -5.90 0.17
CA LYS A 18 -15.66 -5.99 1.39
C LYS A 18 -15.61 -7.40 1.98
N ASN A 19 -15.26 -7.48 3.25
CA ASN A 19 -15.31 -8.69 4.05
C ASN A 19 -16.20 -8.42 5.27
N LEU A 20 -16.99 -9.40 5.69
CA LEU A 20 -17.88 -9.32 6.86
C LEU A 20 -17.15 -9.45 8.20
N GLY A 21 -15.81 -9.39 8.17
CA GLY A 21 -14.96 -9.36 9.37
C GLY A 21 -14.75 -7.95 9.89
N THR A 22 -14.57 -7.84 11.20
CA THR A 22 -14.14 -6.60 11.87
C THR A 22 -12.63 -6.60 12.06
N LEU A 23 -12.08 -5.43 12.42
CA LEU A 23 -10.70 -5.36 12.89
C LEU A 23 -10.53 -6.21 14.16
N VAL A 24 -9.32 -6.75 14.35
CA VAL A 24 -8.95 -7.46 15.58
C VAL A 24 -9.16 -6.53 16.78
N PRO A 25 -9.71 -6.99 17.92
CA PRO A 25 -9.85 -6.17 19.10
C PRO A 25 -8.55 -5.43 19.49
N GLY A 26 -8.67 -4.12 19.69
CA GLY A 26 -7.54 -3.24 19.96
C GLY A 26 -6.62 -2.98 18.75
N MET A 27 -7.12 -3.17 17.52
CA MET A 27 -6.49 -2.68 16.29
C MET A 27 -7.27 -1.48 15.75
N THR A 28 -6.56 -0.42 15.38
CA THR A 28 -7.14 0.77 14.73
C THR A 28 -6.68 0.88 13.28
N VAL A 29 -7.39 1.67 12.47
CA VAL A 29 -7.03 1.90 11.06
C VAL A 29 -5.65 2.55 10.95
N ASP A 30 -5.33 3.53 11.80
CA ASP A 30 -4.03 4.20 11.78
C ASP A 30 -2.89 3.29 12.22
N ALA A 31 -3.11 2.43 13.21
CA ALA A 31 -2.11 1.44 13.64
C ALA A 31 -1.82 0.44 12.50
N MET A 32 -2.86 -0.01 11.79
CA MET A 32 -2.73 -0.92 10.65
C MET A 32 -1.87 -0.31 9.52
N LYS A 33 -1.94 1.01 9.30
CA LYS A 33 -1.11 1.71 8.31
C LYS A 33 0.37 1.78 8.70
N ARG A 34 0.70 1.73 9.99
CA ARG A 34 2.06 1.91 10.54
C ARG A 34 2.83 0.59 10.76
N VAL A 35 2.47 -0.48 10.03
CA VAL A 35 3.11 -1.81 10.13
C VAL A 35 2.87 -2.50 11.49
N VAL A 36 1.77 -2.20 12.18
CA VAL A 36 1.36 -2.99 13.36
C VAL A 36 0.49 -4.15 12.91
N TYR A 37 0.86 -5.39 13.27
CA TYR A 37 0.09 -6.57 12.90
C TYR A 37 -0.39 -7.39 14.10
N LYS A 38 -1.67 -7.76 14.06
CA LYS A 38 -2.26 -8.82 14.87
C LYS A 38 -2.91 -9.80 13.91
N LEU A 39 -2.53 -11.08 13.99
CA LEU A 39 -3.05 -12.11 13.10
C LEU A 39 -4.38 -12.64 13.63
N CYS A 40 -5.45 -12.55 12.84
CA CYS A 40 -6.74 -13.16 13.19
C CYS A 40 -6.63 -14.69 13.25
N ASN A 41 -6.04 -15.29 12.21
CA ASN A 41 -5.83 -16.72 12.12
C ASN A 41 -4.36 -17.02 11.83
N ARG A 42 -3.62 -17.51 12.83
CA ARG A 42 -2.18 -17.78 12.74
C ARG A 42 -1.86 -18.94 11.78
N VAL A 43 -2.76 -19.91 11.62
CA VAL A 43 -2.54 -21.08 10.75
C VAL A 43 -2.64 -20.69 9.28
N ILE A 44 -3.70 -19.99 8.88
CA ILE A 44 -3.87 -19.50 7.50
C ILE A 44 -2.68 -18.60 7.12
N ALA A 45 -2.36 -17.67 8.02
CA ALA A 45 -1.27 -16.75 7.81
C ALA A 45 0.06 -17.51 7.59
N ARG A 46 0.32 -18.55 8.39
CA ARG A 46 1.52 -19.40 8.26
C ARG A 46 1.58 -20.10 6.92
N ILE A 47 0.49 -20.74 6.50
CA ILE A 47 0.41 -21.43 5.21
C ILE A 47 0.69 -20.45 4.06
N PHE A 48 0.11 -19.26 4.08
CA PHE A 48 0.30 -18.27 3.00
C PHE A 48 1.75 -17.81 2.91
N ARG A 49 2.43 -17.67 4.05
CA ARG A 49 3.85 -17.35 4.09
C ARG A 49 4.71 -18.50 3.55
N GLU A 50 4.42 -19.75 3.95
CA GLU A 50 5.15 -20.93 3.47
C GLU A 50 4.97 -21.15 1.97
N LEU A 51 3.81 -20.79 1.42
CA LEU A 51 3.52 -20.80 -0.02
C LEU A 51 4.06 -19.57 -0.77
N ASN A 52 4.79 -18.67 -0.11
CA ASN A 52 5.29 -17.42 -0.69
C ASN A 52 4.21 -16.52 -1.33
N LEU A 53 2.96 -16.63 -0.86
CA LEU A 53 1.84 -15.78 -1.32
C LEU A 53 1.84 -14.40 -0.62
N ILE A 54 2.57 -14.27 0.49
CA ILE A 54 2.76 -13.02 1.24
C ILE A 54 4.23 -12.87 1.65
N ALA A 55 4.73 -11.64 1.68
CA ALA A 55 6.15 -11.36 1.99
C ALA A 55 6.49 -11.50 3.48
N GLN A 56 5.92 -10.63 4.32
CA GLN A 56 6.09 -10.62 5.78
C GLN A 56 4.82 -10.06 6.43
N TRP A 57 4.53 -10.49 7.66
CA TRP A 57 3.38 -10.03 8.44
C TRP A 57 3.28 -8.49 8.46
N GLY A 58 2.09 -7.94 8.20
CA GLY A 58 1.82 -6.50 8.35
C GLY A 58 2.40 -5.58 7.27
N SER A 59 3.36 -6.03 6.45
CA SER A 59 4.01 -5.18 5.44
C SER A 59 3.11 -4.81 4.26
N GLY A 60 2.13 -5.65 3.93
CA GLY A 60 1.30 -5.48 2.72
C GLY A 60 0.46 -4.20 2.73
N VAL A 61 -0.24 -3.91 3.83
CA VAL A 61 -1.11 -2.73 3.93
C VAL A 61 -0.30 -1.44 3.82
N SER A 62 0.77 -1.30 4.58
CA SER A 62 1.65 -0.13 4.51
C SER A 62 2.27 0.05 3.12
N ARG A 63 2.60 -1.04 2.43
CA ARG A 63 3.08 -0.97 1.04
C ARG A 63 2.00 -0.44 0.09
N ILE A 64 0.74 -0.89 0.20
CA ILE A 64 -0.36 -0.36 -0.62
C ILE A 64 -0.48 1.16 -0.45
N PHE A 65 -0.50 1.65 0.79
CA PHE A 65 -0.59 3.10 1.05
C PHE A 65 0.61 3.86 0.52
N ARG A 66 1.82 3.35 0.78
CA ARG A 66 3.07 3.95 0.27
C ARG A 66 3.08 4.04 -1.25
N GLU A 67 2.75 2.96 -1.95
CA GLU A 67 2.73 2.98 -3.43
C GLU A 67 1.65 3.93 -3.97
N ALA A 68 0.48 4.02 -3.31
CA ALA A 68 -0.55 4.98 -3.67
C ALA A 68 -0.09 6.44 -3.48
N GLU A 69 0.64 6.75 -2.41
CA GLU A 69 1.22 8.08 -2.18
C GLU A 69 2.30 8.42 -3.21
N ILE A 70 3.22 7.48 -3.45
CA ILE A 70 4.25 7.63 -4.49
C ILE A 70 3.60 7.89 -5.85
N ARG A 71 2.55 7.14 -6.21
CA ARG A 71 1.87 7.30 -7.50
C ARG A 71 1.31 8.71 -7.67
N LYS A 72 0.71 9.29 -6.63
CA LYS A 72 0.23 10.67 -6.65
C LYS A 72 1.36 11.67 -6.93
N LEU A 73 2.52 11.48 -6.32
CA LEU A 73 3.68 12.36 -6.53
C LEU A 73 4.25 12.22 -7.94
N VAL A 74 4.21 11.01 -8.52
CA VAL A 74 4.58 10.77 -9.91
C VAL A 74 3.59 11.40 -10.87
N ASP A 75 2.28 11.27 -10.62
CA ASP A 75 1.23 11.82 -11.47
C ASP A 75 1.22 13.36 -11.48
N GLN A 76 1.71 13.97 -10.39
CA GLN A 76 1.91 15.42 -10.26
C GLN A 76 3.27 15.89 -10.79
N ASP A 77 4.07 15.00 -11.38
CA ASP A 77 5.44 15.24 -11.85
C ASP A 77 6.33 15.87 -10.76
N ILE A 78 6.13 15.54 -9.49
CA ILE A 78 6.99 16.00 -8.37
C ILE A 78 8.24 15.09 -8.26
N ILE A 79 8.05 13.81 -8.53
CA ILE A 79 9.12 12.81 -8.55
C ILE A 79 9.02 11.97 -9.82
N GLU A 80 10.14 11.47 -10.29
CA GLU A 80 10.21 10.60 -11.47
C GLU A 80 10.94 9.29 -11.17
N MET A 81 10.61 8.28 -11.97
CA MET A 81 11.12 6.92 -11.87
C MET A 81 12.55 6.81 -12.41
N THR A 82 13.46 6.16 -11.67
CA THR A 82 14.82 5.91 -12.20
C THR A 82 14.88 4.77 -13.20
N LEU A 83 13.97 3.79 -13.12
CA LEU A 83 13.83 2.69 -14.07
C LEU A 83 12.40 2.66 -14.65
N PRO A 84 12.05 3.59 -15.57
CA PRO A 84 10.70 3.68 -16.13
C PRO A 84 10.29 2.41 -16.88
N ASP A 85 11.23 1.72 -17.53
CA ASP A 85 10.96 0.46 -18.25
C ASP A 85 10.63 -0.73 -17.34
N LYS A 86 10.95 -0.61 -16.03
CA LYS A 86 10.75 -1.67 -15.03
C LYS A 86 10.10 -1.10 -13.76
N PRO A 87 8.85 -0.60 -13.84
CA PRO A 87 8.21 0.16 -12.77
C PRO A 87 8.01 -0.66 -11.49
N ASN A 88 7.82 -1.98 -11.61
CA ASN A 88 7.63 -2.89 -10.48
C ASN A 88 8.96 -3.52 -9.98
N SER A 89 10.12 -3.03 -10.45
CA SER A 89 11.42 -3.56 -10.04
C SER A 89 11.66 -3.37 -8.54
N ARG A 90 12.18 -4.39 -7.85
CA ARG A 90 12.64 -4.24 -6.46
C ARG A 90 13.77 -3.21 -6.32
N LEU A 91 14.49 -2.93 -7.40
CA LEU A 91 15.57 -1.94 -7.45
C LEU A 91 15.08 -0.56 -7.88
N GLN A 92 13.77 -0.37 -8.06
CA GLN A 92 13.19 0.89 -8.44
C GLN A 92 13.46 1.97 -7.37
N LYS A 93 13.95 3.13 -7.83
CA LYS A 93 14.17 4.32 -7.01
C LYS A 93 13.48 5.51 -7.68
N TYR A 94 13.40 6.60 -6.93
CA TYR A 94 12.78 7.86 -7.36
C TYR A 94 13.80 8.99 -7.23
N ARG A 95 13.74 9.95 -8.13
CA ARG A 95 14.46 11.23 -8.02
C ARG A 95 13.45 12.38 -8.09
N ILE A 96 13.80 13.51 -7.47
CA ILE A 96 12.98 14.72 -7.54
C ILE A 96 13.09 15.28 -8.96
N SER A 97 11.94 15.68 -9.54
CA SER A 97 11.89 16.28 -10.87
C SER A 97 12.24 17.78 -10.81
N ALA A 98 12.34 18.44 -11.98
CA ALA A 98 12.48 19.90 -12.03
C ALA A 98 11.31 20.62 -11.33
N GLN A 99 10.07 20.17 -11.56
CA GLN A 99 8.89 20.73 -10.91
C GLN A 99 8.89 20.48 -9.39
N GLY A 100 9.32 19.29 -8.95
CA GLY A 100 9.47 18.98 -7.53
C GLY A 100 10.49 19.88 -6.85
N HIS A 101 11.61 20.20 -7.51
CA HIS A 101 12.59 21.16 -6.98
C HIS A 101 11.99 22.56 -6.83
N SER A 102 11.23 23.04 -7.81
CA SER A 102 10.52 24.33 -7.72
C SER A 102 9.52 24.34 -6.56
N PHE A 103 8.72 23.27 -6.41
CA PHE A 103 7.74 23.12 -5.33
C PHE A 103 8.39 23.16 -3.94
N ILE A 104 9.48 22.42 -3.73
CA ILE A 104 10.22 22.43 -2.46
C ILE A 104 10.79 23.81 -2.16
N THR A 105 11.31 24.50 -3.18
CA THR A 105 11.86 25.85 -3.05
C THR A 105 10.80 26.86 -2.61
N GLU A 106 9.56 26.71 -3.11
CA GLU A 106 8.43 27.53 -2.71
C GLU A 106 7.97 27.23 -1.27
N LEU A 107 7.87 25.94 -0.92
CA LEU A 107 7.47 25.51 0.43
C LEU A 107 8.42 26.00 1.53
N LEU A 108 9.73 26.07 1.25
CA LEU A 108 10.74 26.51 2.21
C LEU A 108 10.83 28.05 2.35
N ARG A 109 10.09 28.81 1.54
CA ARG A 109 10.01 30.29 1.64
C ARG A 109 8.87 30.77 2.54
N THR A 110 7.94 29.89 2.90
CA THR A 110 6.87 30.09 3.90
C THR A 110 7.32 29.69 5.29
#